data_AF-A0A853D413-F1
#
_entry.id   AF-A0A853D413-F1
#
_cell.length_a   1.000
_cell.length_b   1.000
_cell.length_c   1.000
_cell.angle_alpha   90.00
_cell.angle_beta   90.00
_cell.angle_gamma   90.00
#
_symmetry.space_group_name_H-M   'P 1'
#
loop_
_entity.id
_entity.type
_entity.pdbx_description
1 polymer ?
#
loop_
_entity_poly.entity_id
_entity_poly.type
_entity_poly.pdbx_seq_one_letter_code
_entity_poly.pdbx_strand_id
1 'polypeptide(L)' 'MKKFTTHQKVVLIIGIVGVFTAFIGKVNGWEYMEFFPVFYASTSMIWISFVSNKKSCCKALKSKEAQNS' A
#
# COMPACT_ATOMS: atom_id res chain seq x y z
N MET A 1 17.31 5.70 -0.74
CA MET A 1 15.96 5.42 -1.28
C MET A 1 15.45 4.11 -0.71
N LYS A 2 14.26 4.10 -0.10
CA LYS A 2 13.65 2.89 0.48
C LYS A 2 13.32 1.92 -0.66
N LYS A 3 13.87 0.71 -0.64
CA LYS A 3 13.72 -0.26 -1.73
C LYS A 3 12.34 -0.92 -1.62
N PHE A 4 11.44 -0.62 -2.56
CA PHE A 4 10.14 -1.28 -2.64
C PHE A 4 10.30 -2.76 -2.96
N THR A 5 9.62 -3.62 -2.19
CA THR A 5 9.47 -5.04 -2.54
C THR A 5 8.57 -5.21 -3.76
N THR A 6 8.67 -6.34 -4.47
CA THR A 6 7.84 -6.64 -5.64
C THR A 6 6.35 -6.49 -5.32
N HIS A 7 5.89 -7.02 -4.18
CA HIS A 7 4.49 -6.89 -3.75
C HIS A 7 4.06 -5.44 -3.55
N GLN A 8 4.89 -4.60 -2.90
CA GLN A 8 4.55 -3.19 -2.73
C GLN A 8 4.49 -2.45 -4.06
N LYS A 9 5.35 -2.78 -5.02
CA LYS A 9 5.28 -2.21 -6.37
C LYS A 9 3.98 -2.60 -7.08
N VAL A 10 3.56 -3.87 -6.99
CA VAL A 10 2.30 -4.32 -7.61
C VAL A 10 1.10 -3.60 -6.99
N VAL A 11 1.04 -3.54 -5.65
CA VAL A 11 -0.05 -2.83 -4.95
C VAL A 11 -0.08 -1.33 -5.31
N LEU A 12 1.09 -0.70 -5.44
CA LEU A 12 1.20 0.70 -5.86
C LEU A 12 0.68 0.90 -7.30
N ILE A 13 1.07 0.04 -8.23
CA ILE A 13 0.63 0.12 -9.64
C ILE A 13 -0.89 -0.06 -9.74
N ILE A 14 -1.46 -1.06 -9.06
CA ILE A 14 -2.91 -1.31 -9.05
C ILE A 14 -3.64 -0.11 -8.44
N GLY A 15 -3.15 0.44 -7.33
CA GLY A 15 -3.73 1.63 -6.71
C GLY A 15 -3.69 2.86 -7.63
N ILE A 16 -2.61 3.08 -8.37
CA ILE A 16 -2.52 4.17 -9.35
C ILE A 16 -3.57 3.99 -10.46
N VAL A 17 -3.66 2.78 -11.03
CA VAL A 17 -4.65 2.47 -12.07
C VAL A 17 -6.08 2.71 -11.56
N GLY A 18 -6.40 2.24 -10.34
CA GLY A 18 -7.73 2.42 -9.76
C GLY A 18 -8.10 3.88 -9.48
N VAL A 19 -7.13 4.72 -9.09
CA VAL A 19 -7.35 6.17 -8.97
C VAL A 19 -7.68 6.79 -10.33
N PHE A 20 -6.95 6.41 -11.39
CA PHE A 20 -7.25 6.87 -12.75
C PHE A 20 -8.64 6.41 -13.21
N THR A 21 -9.00 5.16 -12.95
CA THR A 21 -10.34 4.64 -13.26
C THR A 21 -11.43 5.41 -12.54
N ALA A 22 -11.27 5.69 -11.25
CA ALA A 22 -12.25 6.48 -10.49
C ALA A 22 -12.35 7.92 -10.98
N PHE A 23 -11.23 8.53 -11.37
CA PHE A 23 -11.21 9.87 -11.95
C PHE A 23 -11.95 9.92 -13.30
N ILE A 24 -11.68 8.96 -14.18
CA ILE A 24 -12.40 8.81 -15.45
C ILE A 24 -13.89 8.55 -15.20
N GLY A 25 -14.23 7.68 -14.25
CA GLY A 25 -15.61 7.42 -13.84
C GLY A 25 -16.33 8.71 -13.43
N LYS A 26 -15.70 9.53 -12.57
CA LYS A 26 -16.23 10.84 -12.18
C LYS A 26 -16.47 11.76 -13.40
N VAL A 27 -15.52 11.83 -14.34
CA VAL A 27 -15.65 12.66 -15.55
C VAL A 27 -16.74 12.13 -16.49
N ASN A 28 -16.96 10.82 -16.51
CA ASN A 28 -18.01 10.16 -17.28
C ASN A 28 -19.38 10.16 -16.57
N GLY A 29 -19.51 10.84 -15.43
CA GLY A 29 -20.79 10.99 -14.72
C GLY A 29 -21.17 9.84 -13.79
N TRP A 30 -20.23 8.99 -13.37
CA TRP A 30 -20.49 8.01 -12.31
C TRP A 30 -20.99 8.70 -11.05
N GLU A 31 -21.95 8.08 -10.39
CA GLU A 31 -22.47 8.61 -9.13
C GLU A 31 -21.40 8.55 -8.04
N TYR A 32 -21.55 9.39 -7.02
CA TYR A 32 -20.62 9.42 -5.89
C TYR A 32 -20.42 8.03 -5.26
N MET A 33 -21.52 7.27 -5.10
CA MET A 33 -21.48 5.93 -4.52
C MET A 33 -20.75 4.89 -5.41
N GLU A 34 -20.50 5.21 -6.68
CA GLU A 34 -19.82 4.33 -7.63
C GLU A 34 -18.32 4.65 -7.71
N PHE A 35 -17.95 5.92 -7.91
CA PHE A 35 -16.54 6.29 -8.07
C PHE A 35 -15.81 6.46 -6.74
N PHE A 36 -16.49 6.90 -5.67
CA PHE A 36 -15.85 7.20 -4.39
C PHE A 36 -15.26 5.96 -3.70
N PRO A 37 -15.95 4.81 -3.63
CA PRO A 37 -15.36 3.60 -3.04
C PRO A 37 -14.11 3.13 -3.79
N VAL A 38 -14.15 3.19 -5.14
CA VAL A 38 -13.00 2.83 -5.98
C VAL A 38 -11.84 3.78 -5.74
N PHE A 39 -12.10 5.08 -5.69
CA PHE A 39 -11.10 6.10 -5.37
C PHE A 39 -10.47 5.85 -4.00
N TYR A 40 -11.30 5.71 -2.96
CA TYR A 40 -10.86 5.53 -1.58
C TYR A 40 -10.03 4.26 -1.38
N ALA A 41 -10.48 3.13 -1.92
CA ALA A 41 -9.75 1.87 -1.86
C ALA A 41 -8.39 1.99 -2.58
N SER A 42 -8.38 2.60 -3.77
CA SER A 42 -7.17 2.78 -4.58
C SER A 42 -6.16 3.71 -3.91
N THR A 43 -6.61 4.84 -3.33
CA THR A 43 -5.76 5.74 -2.54
C THR A 43 -5.21 5.05 -1.30
N SER A 44 -6.02 4.21 -0.63
CA SER A 44 -5.58 3.42 0.52
C SER A 44 -4.51 2.39 0.13
N MET A 45 -4.64 1.72 -1.01
CA MET A 45 -3.62 0.80 -1.54
C MET A 45 -2.31 1.52 -1.84
N ILE A 46 -2.38 2.71 -2.48
CA ILE A 46 -1.20 3.56 -2.70
C ILE A 46 -0.53 3.85 -1.36
N TRP A 47 -1.27 4.32 -0.36
CA TRP A 47 -0.75 4.63 0.96
C TRP A 47 -0.06 3.42 1.63
N ILE A 48 -0.72 2.26 1.64
CA ILE A 48 -0.20 1.02 2.24
C ILE A 48 1.12 0.59 1.59
N SER A 49 1.31 0.85 0.29
CA SER A 49 2.58 0.51 -0.38
C SER A 49 3.80 1.22 0.24
N PHE A 50 3.62 2.42 0.82
CA PHE A 50 4.67 3.20 1.47
C PHE A 50 4.90 2.79 2.93
N VAL A 51 3.93 2.12 3.55
CA VAL A 51 4.04 1.62 4.93
C VAL A 51 5.21 0.63 4.98
N SER A 52 6.17 0.92 5.85
CA SER A 52 7.33 0.06 6.01
C SER A 52 6.88 -1.26 6.60
N ASN A 53 7.06 -2.36 5.86
CA ASN A 53 7.01 -3.69 6.45
C ASN A 53 8.31 -3.89 7.27
N LYS A 54 8.44 -3.19 8.41
CA LYS A 54 9.52 -3.43 9.36
C LYS A 54 9.25 -4.81 9.96
N LYS A 55 9.73 -5.86 9.30
CA LYS A 55 10.01 -7.15 9.95
C LYS A 55 11.14 -6.94 10.96
N SER A 56 10.84 -6.26 12.05
CA SER A 56 11.76 -5.99 13.16
C SER A 56 11.11 -6.32 14.49
N CYS A 57 10.14 -7.24 14.52
CA CYS A 57 9.67 -7.81 15.79
C CYS A 57 10.57 -8.97 16.24
N CYS A 58 11.17 -9.73 15.31
CA CYS A 58 11.90 -10.96 15.67
C CYS A 58 13.44 -10.84 15.69
N LYS A 59 14.05 -9.76 15.17
CA LYS A 59 15.52 -9.60 15.21
C LYS A 59 16.03 -9.05 16.55
N ALA A 60 15.19 -8.36 17.30
CA ALA A 60 15.54 -7.87 18.64
C ALA A 60 15.54 -9.00 19.69
N LEU A 61 14.78 -10.09 19.49
CA LEU A 61 14.72 -11.21 20.44
C LEU A 61 15.98 -12.09 20.39
N LYS A 62 16.51 -12.38 19.20
CA LYS A 62 17.72 -13.22 19.06
C LYS A 62 19.02 -12.55 19.55
N SER A 63 19.04 -11.21 19.64
CA SER A 63 20.23 -10.50 20.14
C SER A 63 20.40 -10.60 21.65
N LYS A 64 19.35 -10.96 22.41
CA LYS A 64 19.45 -11.13 23.87
C LYS A 64 19.85 -12.54 24.30
N GLU A 65 19.67 -13.55 23.46
CA GLU A 65 20.12 -14.92 23.78
C GLU A 65 21.62 -15.11 23.50
N ALA A 66 22.17 -14.42 22.50
CA ALA A 66 23.60 -14.53 22.16
C ALA A 66 24.56 -13.79 23.12
N GLN A 67 24.05 -13.08 24.13
CA GLN A 67 24.88 -12.44 25.17
C GLN A 67 24.94 -13.24 26.48
N ASN A 68 24.28 -14.41 26.57
CA ASN A 68 24.26 -15.26 27.76
C ASN A 68 24.81 -16.69 27.48
N SER A 69 25.78 -16.84 26.60
CA SER A 69 26.54 -18.09 26.41
C SER A 69 28.04 -17.84 26.38
#